data_AF-A0AAX3IWG9-F1
#
_entry.id   AF-A0AAX3IWG9-F1
#
_cell.length_a   1.000
_cell.length_b   1.000
_cell.length_c   1.000
_cell.angle_alpha   90.00
_cell.angle_beta   90.00
_cell.angle_gamma   90.00
#
_symmetry.space_group_name_H-M   'P 1'
#
loop_
_entity.id
_entity.type
_entity.pdbx_description
1 polymer ?
#
loop_
_entity_poly.entity_id
_entity_poly.type
_entity_poly.pdbx_seq_one_letter_code
_entity_poly.pdbx_strand_id
1 'polypeptide(L)'
;MIEEKTFRKTNPVAVPADVPEHSDIDFAMLEPRDQLKSLLQAEMADKPFSELSSILFDHRGASIVGHILLDALEESGYSVDDFDAVGALTAAAVPLVSAMIQAAASRGENLNGFVMDFVYPSIKGPSIAGKRVVLLDSWLSEKSYVQTSSLVTLRNGNELSLDFSVVKNEGAEVLAIASLIGGVDMTEPTIKVINPVDGSESELPFVEVFKESELH
;
A
#
# COMPACT_ATOMS: atom_id res chain seq x y z
N MET A 1 37.00 4.47 30.83
CA MET A 1 35.62 4.00 31.01
C MET A 1 34.81 4.62 29.90
N ILE A 2 34.26 3.79 29.02
CA ILE A 2 33.48 4.20 27.85
C ILE A 2 32.00 4.18 28.30
N GLU A 3 31.31 5.31 28.20
CA GLU A 3 29.88 5.38 28.49
C GLU A 3 29.10 4.60 27.42
N GLU A 4 28.46 3.51 27.83
CA GLU A 4 27.43 2.84 27.03
C GLU A 4 26.25 3.80 26.85
N LYS A 5 26.05 4.28 25.62
CA LYS A 5 24.81 4.96 25.23
C LYS A 5 23.67 3.94 25.27
N THR A 6 22.97 3.87 26.39
CA THR A 6 21.71 3.14 26.52
C THR A 6 20.72 3.60 25.45
N PHE A 7 20.18 2.64 24.70
CA PHE A 7 19.08 2.83 23.75
C PHE A 7 17.95 3.64 24.42
N ARG A 8 17.45 4.70 23.76
CA ARG A 8 16.26 5.42 24.22
C ARG A 8 15.08 4.44 24.19
N LYS A 9 14.46 4.18 25.36
CA LYS A 9 13.22 3.41 25.44
C LYS A 9 12.15 4.14 24.61
N THR A 10 11.50 3.42 23.71
CA THR A 10 10.24 3.86 23.11
C THR A 10 9.18 3.87 24.21
N ASN A 11 8.46 4.99 24.33
CA ASN A 11 7.30 5.03 25.23
C ASN A 11 6.24 4.04 24.71
N PRO A 12 5.40 3.46 25.58
CA PRO A 12 4.28 2.64 25.15
C PRO A 12 3.38 3.49 24.25
N VAL A 13 3.21 3.05 23.00
CA VAL A 13 2.09 3.53 22.17
C VAL A 13 0.83 3.01 22.84
N ALA A 14 -0.18 3.87 23.01
CA ALA A 14 -1.46 3.45 23.54
C ALA A 14 -1.95 2.25 22.73
N VAL A 15 -2.32 1.17 23.42
CA VAL A 15 -3.01 0.04 22.79
C VAL A 15 -4.25 0.65 22.12
N PRO A 16 -4.52 0.38 20.83
CA PRO A 16 -5.76 0.81 20.21
C PRO A 16 -6.91 0.37 21.11
N ALA A 17 -7.81 1.30 21.44
CA ALA A 17 -9.03 0.90 22.12
C ALA A 17 -9.72 -0.16 21.25
N ASP A 18 -10.31 -1.18 21.89
CA ASP A 18 -11.20 -2.10 21.18
C ASP A 18 -12.19 -1.26 20.37
N VAL A 19 -12.30 -1.60 19.08
CA VAL A 19 -13.23 -0.97 18.15
C VAL A 19 -14.62 -0.97 18.81
N PRO A 20 -15.38 0.15 18.78
CA PRO A 20 -16.68 0.21 19.42
C PRO A 20 -17.54 -0.99 18.99
N GLU A 21 -18.24 -1.60 19.95
CA GLU A 21 -19.15 -2.73 19.75
C GLU A 21 -20.31 -2.32 18.82
N HIS A 22 -20.06 -2.22 17.52
CA HIS A 22 -21.05 -2.66 16.56
C HIS A 22 -21.13 -4.17 16.71
N SER A 23 -22.34 -4.73 16.85
CA SER A 23 -22.46 -6.18 16.93
C SER A 23 -21.80 -6.78 15.69
N ASP A 24 -21.00 -7.84 15.82
CA ASP A 24 -20.35 -8.49 14.67
C ASP A 24 -21.37 -8.85 13.56
N ILE A 25 -22.63 -9.03 13.96
CA ILE A 25 -23.79 -9.25 13.09
C ILE A 25 -24.08 -8.03 12.22
N ASP A 26 -24.11 -6.81 12.79
CA ASP A 26 -24.36 -5.58 12.03
C ASP A 26 -23.23 -5.31 11.04
N PHE A 27 -21.97 -5.57 11.43
CA PHE A 27 -20.82 -5.44 10.55
C PHE A 27 -20.90 -6.43 9.37
N ALA A 28 -21.20 -7.70 9.65
CA ALA A 28 -21.32 -8.74 8.62
C ALA A 28 -22.46 -8.48 7.61
N MET A 29 -23.45 -7.64 7.96
CA MET A 29 -24.55 -7.26 7.06
C MET A 29 -24.21 -6.10 6.12
N LEU A 30 -23.09 -5.40 6.34
CA LEU A 30 -22.63 -4.36 5.42
C LEU A 30 -22.03 -4.98 4.15
N GLU A 31 -22.12 -4.24 3.05
CA GLU A 31 -21.36 -4.58 1.84
C GLU A 31 -19.84 -4.51 2.13
N PRO A 32 -18.99 -5.35 1.51
CA PRO A 32 -17.56 -5.42 1.83
C PRO A 32 -16.84 -4.06 1.77
N ARG A 33 -17.19 -3.21 0.80
CA ARG A 33 -16.63 -1.85 0.71
C ARG A 33 -17.02 -0.99 1.91
N ASP A 34 -18.26 -1.07 2.38
CA ASP A 34 -18.74 -0.34 3.56
C ASP A 34 -18.15 -0.88 4.87
N GLN A 35 -17.93 -2.21 4.95
CA GLN A 35 -17.18 -2.83 6.04
C GLN A 35 -15.78 -2.24 6.16
N LEU A 36 -15.03 -2.21 5.04
CA LEU A 36 -13.68 -1.65 5.03
C LEU A 36 -13.70 -0.15 5.34
N LYS A 37 -14.66 0.59 4.77
CA LYS A 37 -14.84 2.03 5.06
C LYS A 37 -15.03 2.28 6.56
N SER A 38 -15.88 1.51 7.23
CA SER A 38 -16.12 1.62 8.67
C SER A 38 -14.83 1.38 9.48
N LEU A 39 -14.05 0.35 9.12
CA LEU A 39 -12.76 0.08 9.77
C LEU A 39 -11.76 1.23 9.57
N LEU A 40 -11.68 1.79 8.36
CA LEU A 40 -10.78 2.90 8.04
C LEU A 40 -11.17 4.17 8.79
N GLN A 41 -12.46 4.52 8.82
CA GLN A 41 -12.96 5.67 9.58
C GLN A 41 -12.63 5.57 11.07
N ALA A 42 -12.79 4.38 11.67
CA ALA A 42 -12.45 4.14 13.07
C ALA A 42 -10.95 4.30 13.35
N GLU A 43 -10.09 3.83 12.43
CA GLU A 43 -8.63 3.96 12.55
C GLU A 43 -8.13 5.41 12.34
N MET A 44 -8.80 6.17 11.47
CA MET A 44 -8.44 7.54 11.12
C MET A 44 -8.90 8.60 12.13
N ALA A 45 -9.93 8.33 12.93
CA ALA A 45 -10.61 9.33 13.75
C ALA A 45 -9.67 10.25 14.58
N ASP A 46 -8.57 9.70 15.10
CA ASP A 46 -7.61 10.42 15.95
C ASP A 46 -6.19 10.52 15.36
N LYS A 47 -5.98 10.17 14.09
CA LYS A 47 -4.63 10.00 13.50
C LYS A 47 -4.46 10.78 12.19
N PRO A 48 -3.37 11.57 12.04
CA PRO A 48 -3.09 12.33 10.81
C PRO A 48 -2.53 11.47 9.66
N PHE A 49 -2.01 10.27 9.96
CA PHE A 49 -1.56 9.26 9.01
C PHE A 49 -1.37 7.93 9.77
N SER A 50 -1.68 6.79 9.13
CA SER A 50 -1.47 5.46 9.69
C SER A 50 -1.05 4.48 8.60
N GLU A 51 -0.16 3.54 8.94
CA GLU A 51 0.20 2.39 8.08
C GLU A 51 -0.95 1.37 7.96
N LEU A 52 -2.09 1.61 8.62
CA LEU A 52 -3.29 0.76 8.60
C LEU A 52 -3.05 -0.68 9.09
N SER A 53 -1.92 -0.95 9.75
CA SER A 53 -1.56 -2.29 10.25
C SER A 53 -2.64 -2.91 11.14
N SER A 54 -3.34 -2.11 11.96
CA SER A 54 -4.45 -2.57 12.80
C SER A 54 -5.60 -3.16 11.98
N ILE A 55 -5.83 -2.67 10.76
CA ILE A 55 -6.86 -3.15 9.82
C ILE A 55 -6.32 -4.31 9.01
N LEU A 56 -5.10 -4.19 8.49
CA LEU A 56 -4.50 -5.18 7.58
C LEU A 56 -4.13 -6.49 8.28
N PHE A 57 -3.95 -6.47 9.59
CA PHE A 57 -3.79 -7.67 10.42
C PHE A 57 -5.06 -8.05 11.20
N ASP A 58 -6.16 -7.28 11.10
CA ASP A 58 -7.47 -7.69 11.59
C ASP A 58 -8.10 -8.68 10.60
N HIS A 59 -8.65 -9.77 11.12
CA HIS A 59 -9.24 -10.84 10.32
C HIS A 59 -10.37 -10.36 9.38
N ARG A 60 -11.15 -9.35 9.78
CA ARG A 60 -12.21 -8.76 8.96
C ARG A 60 -11.60 -8.00 7.80
N GLY A 61 -10.69 -7.06 8.11
CA GLY A 61 -9.99 -6.26 7.10
C GLY A 61 -9.22 -7.14 6.11
N ALA A 62 -8.32 -7.99 6.61
CA ALA A 62 -7.49 -8.87 5.80
C ALA A 62 -8.31 -9.76 4.83
N SER A 63 -9.52 -10.15 5.21
CA SER A 63 -10.39 -10.99 4.36
C SER A 63 -11.02 -10.26 3.17
N ILE A 64 -11.18 -8.93 3.25
CA ILE A 64 -11.91 -8.15 2.24
C ILE A 64 -11.00 -7.23 1.41
N VAL A 65 -9.86 -6.76 1.95
CA VAL A 65 -9.05 -5.73 1.27
C VAL A 65 -8.56 -6.17 -0.11
N GLY A 66 -8.22 -7.46 -0.26
CA GLY A 66 -7.72 -7.99 -1.52
C GLY A 66 -8.77 -7.97 -2.63
N HIS A 67 -10.03 -8.27 -2.29
CA HIS A 67 -11.14 -8.20 -3.23
C HIS A 67 -11.41 -6.76 -3.65
N ILE A 68 -11.48 -5.86 -2.68
CA ILE A 68 -11.80 -4.45 -2.92
C ILE A 68 -10.71 -3.76 -3.76
N LEU A 69 -9.43 -4.10 -3.55
CA LEU A 69 -8.34 -3.59 -4.38
C LEU A 69 -8.42 -4.08 -5.83
N LEU A 70 -8.77 -5.35 -6.04
CA LEU A 70 -8.98 -5.88 -7.40
C LEU A 70 -10.17 -5.19 -8.08
N ASP A 71 -11.26 -4.98 -7.34
CA ASP A 71 -12.43 -4.27 -7.87
C ASP A 71 -12.09 -2.83 -8.25
N ALA A 72 -11.34 -2.11 -7.40
CA ALA A 72 -10.89 -0.74 -7.70
C ALA A 72 -9.98 -0.66 -8.93
N LEU A 73 -9.12 -1.67 -9.13
CA LEU A 73 -8.28 -1.79 -10.33
C LEU A 73 -9.15 -2.04 -11.57
N GLU A 74 -10.10 -2.97 -11.51
CA GLU A 74 -11.03 -3.26 -12.60
C GLU A 74 -11.87 -2.04 -12.97
N GLU A 75 -12.42 -1.32 -11.98
CA GLU A 75 -13.16 -0.06 -12.17
C GLU A 75 -12.30 1.02 -12.83
N SER A 76 -11.00 1.01 -12.57
CA SER A 76 -10.01 1.92 -13.18
C SER A 76 -9.48 1.43 -14.53
N GLY A 77 -9.99 0.30 -15.04
CA GLY A 77 -9.66 -0.24 -16.36
C GLY A 77 -8.52 -1.25 -16.40
N TYR A 78 -8.09 -1.78 -15.24
CA TYR A 78 -7.07 -2.84 -15.14
C TYR A 78 -7.72 -4.17 -14.72
N SER A 79 -7.90 -5.08 -15.67
CA SER A 79 -8.23 -6.47 -15.37
C SER A 79 -7.02 -7.20 -14.80
N VAL A 80 -7.25 -8.30 -14.07
CA VAL A 80 -6.15 -9.15 -13.55
C VAL A 80 -5.29 -9.72 -14.68
N ASP A 81 -5.83 -9.88 -15.89
CA ASP A 81 -5.07 -10.30 -17.08
C ASP A 81 -4.11 -9.22 -17.63
N ASP A 82 -4.29 -7.96 -17.22
CA ASP A 82 -3.49 -6.83 -17.69
C ASP A 82 -2.12 -6.73 -16.99
N PHE A 83 -1.94 -7.40 -15.85
CA PHE A 83 -0.68 -7.40 -15.10
C PHE A 83 -0.31 -8.79 -14.61
N ASP A 84 0.98 -9.04 -14.43
CA ASP A 84 1.50 -10.35 -14.05
C ASP A 84 1.74 -10.50 -12.55
N ALA A 85 1.96 -9.38 -11.85
CA ALA A 85 2.26 -9.38 -10.43
C ALA A 85 1.90 -8.05 -9.74
N VAL A 86 1.64 -8.13 -8.43
CA VAL A 86 1.51 -6.97 -7.54
C VAL A 86 2.69 -6.85 -6.58
N GLY A 87 3.17 -5.63 -6.35
CA GLY A 87 4.38 -5.38 -5.56
C GLY A 87 4.16 -4.43 -4.40
N ALA A 88 4.66 -4.77 -3.21
CA ALA A 88 4.62 -3.84 -2.07
C ALA A 88 5.65 -2.70 -2.23
N LEU A 89 5.19 -1.45 -2.23
CA LEU A 89 6.05 -0.25 -2.18
C LEU A 89 6.71 -0.06 -0.81
N THR A 90 5.95 -0.36 0.24
CA THR A 90 6.35 -0.20 1.64
C THR A 90 6.17 -1.51 2.39
N ALA A 91 6.78 -1.61 3.58
CA ALA A 91 6.52 -2.75 4.47
C ALA A 91 5.04 -2.84 4.87
N ALA A 92 4.36 -1.70 5.00
CA ALA A 92 2.93 -1.61 5.30
C ALA A 92 2.04 -2.24 4.20
N ALA A 93 2.52 -2.31 2.96
CA ALA A 93 1.78 -2.87 1.83
C ALA A 93 1.94 -4.39 1.67
N VAL A 94 2.84 -5.04 2.41
CA VAL A 94 3.07 -6.49 2.29
C VAL A 94 1.81 -7.33 2.58
N PRO A 95 0.98 -7.00 3.59
CA PRO A 95 -0.30 -7.68 3.79
C PRO A 95 -1.27 -7.52 2.61
N LEU A 96 -1.26 -6.37 1.92
CA LEU A 96 -2.10 -6.12 0.74
C LEU A 96 -1.74 -7.06 -0.41
N VAL A 97 -0.44 -7.24 -0.66
CA VAL A 97 0.06 -8.20 -1.66
C VAL A 97 -0.49 -9.60 -1.37
N SER A 98 -0.39 -10.04 -0.12
CA SER A 98 -0.88 -11.36 0.29
C SER A 98 -2.40 -11.49 0.12
N ALA A 99 -3.15 -10.45 0.50
CA ALA A 99 -4.60 -10.42 0.37
C ALA A 99 -5.05 -10.46 -1.10
N MET A 100 -4.39 -9.71 -1.99
CA MET A 100 -4.71 -9.71 -3.43
C MET A 100 -4.40 -11.05 -4.10
N ILE A 101 -3.32 -11.74 -3.72
CA ILE A 101 -3.04 -13.10 -4.22
C ILE A 101 -4.20 -14.04 -3.86
N GLN A 102 -4.65 -14.02 -2.60
CA GLN A 102 -5.75 -14.87 -2.15
C GLN A 102 -7.07 -14.52 -2.83
N ALA A 103 -7.36 -13.22 -2.97
CA ALA A 103 -8.55 -12.73 -3.64
C ALA A 103 -8.57 -13.14 -5.13
N ALA A 104 -7.45 -12.97 -5.85
CA ALA A 104 -7.33 -13.41 -7.25
C ALA A 104 -7.52 -14.93 -7.37
N ALA A 105 -6.86 -15.71 -6.51
CA ALA A 105 -7.02 -17.16 -6.50
C ALA A 105 -8.47 -17.60 -6.25
N SER A 106 -9.20 -16.89 -5.38
CA SER A 106 -10.63 -17.15 -5.13
C SER A 106 -11.53 -16.86 -6.34
N ARG A 107 -11.09 -15.97 -7.24
CA ARG A 107 -11.75 -15.67 -8.53
C ARG A 107 -11.32 -16.62 -9.65
N GLY A 108 -10.39 -17.53 -9.39
CA GLY A 108 -9.80 -18.43 -10.40
C GLY A 108 -8.66 -17.80 -11.21
N GLU A 109 -8.18 -16.63 -10.79
CA GLU A 109 -7.14 -15.87 -11.46
C GLU A 109 -5.74 -16.17 -10.91
N ASN A 110 -4.73 -16.05 -11.77
CA ASN A 110 -3.33 -16.26 -11.38
C ASN A 110 -2.62 -14.92 -11.17
N LEU A 111 -2.46 -14.51 -9.92
CA LEU A 111 -1.73 -13.30 -9.57
C LEU A 111 -0.52 -13.60 -8.68
N ASN A 112 0.68 -13.22 -9.13
CA ASN A 112 1.87 -13.29 -8.30
C ASN A 112 2.01 -12.05 -7.43
N GLY A 113 2.74 -12.18 -6.32
CA GLY A 113 3.12 -11.03 -5.50
C GLY A 113 4.62 -10.97 -5.26
N PHE A 114 5.12 -9.76 -5.05
CA PHE A 114 6.51 -9.53 -4.68
C PHE A 114 6.67 -8.40 -3.66
N VAL A 115 7.82 -8.37 -3.01
CA VAL A 115 8.25 -7.26 -2.15
C VAL A 115 9.57 -6.74 -2.69
N MET A 116 9.68 -5.42 -2.80
CA MET A 116 10.94 -4.76 -3.11
C MET A 116 11.75 -4.58 -1.81
N ASP A 117 13.02 -4.94 -1.87
CA ASP A 117 13.95 -4.86 -0.74
C ASP A 117 15.32 -4.39 -1.25
N PHE A 118 16.10 -3.74 -0.39
CA PHE A 118 17.47 -3.32 -0.69
C PHE A 118 18.49 -4.44 -0.42
N VAL A 119 18.07 -5.52 0.23
CA VAL A 119 18.90 -6.70 0.45
C VAL A 119 18.77 -7.66 -0.73
N TYR A 120 19.89 -8.16 -1.26
CA TYR A 120 19.88 -9.16 -2.34
C TYR A 120 19.13 -10.46 -1.96
N PRO A 121 18.33 -11.06 -2.86
CA PRO A 121 17.85 -10.48 -4.12
C PRO A 121 16.87 -9.34 -3.86
N SER A 122 16.96 -8.25 -4.63
CA SER A 122 16.16 -7.04 -4.39
C SER A 122 14.65 -7.25 -4.60
N ILE A 123 14.28 -8.33 -5.29
CA ILE A 123 12.91 -8.82 -5.40
C ILE A 123 12.75 -10.06 -4.50
N LYS A 124 11.80 -9.99 -3.56
CA LYS A 124 11.36 -11.13 -2.75
C LYS A 124 10.06 -11.67 -3.35
N GLY A 125 10.12 -12.85 -3.95
CA GLY A 125 8.98 -13.49 -4.62
C GLY A 125 9.39 -14.09 -5.97
N PRO A 126 8.43 -14.50 -6.80
CA PRO A 126 8.69 -14.85 -8.19
C PRO A 126 9.39 -13.71 -8.95
N SER A 127 10.17 -14.06 -9.98
CA SER A 127 10.82 -13.06 -10.82
C SER A 127 9.79 -12.18 -11.52
N ILE A 128 10.09 -10.88 -11.56
CA ILE A 128 9.33 -9.88 -12.33
C ILE A 128 10.04 -9.50 -13.64
N ALA A 129 11.03 -10.28 -14.09
CA ALA A 129 11.81 -9.91 -15.26
C ALA A 129 10.94 -9.78 -16.51
N GLY A 130 10.93 -8.59 -17.14
CA GLY A 130 10.11 -8.30 -18.32
C GLY A 130 8.59 -8.31 -18.07
N LYS A 131 8.14 -8.26 -16.82
CA LYS A 131 6.74 -8.41 -16.42
C LYS A 131 6.03 -7.08 -16.26
N ARG A 132 4.70 -7.07 -16.46
CA ARG A 132 3.85 -5.92 -16.15
C ARG A 132 3.42 -6.00 -14.69
N VAL A 133 3.57 -4.93 -13.93
CA VAL A 133 3.30 -4.95 -12.49
C VAL A 133 2.47 -3.75 -12.03
N VAL A 134 1.69 -3.97 -10.97
CA VAL A 134 1.01 -2.91 -10.21
C VAL A 134 1.67 -2.82 -8.84
N LEU A 135 1.97 -1.60 -8.40
CA LEU A 135 2.59 -1.37 -7.09
C LEU A 135 1.56 -0.93 -6.06
N LEU A 136 1.68 -1.40 -4.83
CA LEU A 136 0.70 -1.21 -3.76
C LEU A 136 1.27 -0.40 -2.61
N ASP A 137 0.43 0.44 -2.02
CA ASP A 137 0.65 1.06 -0.71
C ASP A 137 -0.63 1.07 0.13
N SER A 138 -0.53 1.28 1.44
CA SER A 138 -1.70 1.40 2.31
C SER A 138 -2.35 2.79 2.20
N TRP A 139 -1.56 3.86 2.23
CA TRP A 139 -2.05 5.23 2.21
C TRP A 139 -1.06 6.16 1.49
N LEU A 140 -1.48 6.74 0.37
CA LEU A 140 -0.70 7.71 -0.40
C LEU A 140 -1.46 9.03 -0.51
N SER A 141 -0.88 10.13 -0.02
CA SER A 141 -1.35 11.51 -0.25
C SER A 141 -0.32 12.34 -1.03
N GLU A 142 -0.68 13.56 -1.47
CA GLU A 142 0.27 14.50 -2.10
C GLU A 142 1.52 14.78 -1.25
N LYS A 143 1.37 14.61 0.07
CA LYS A 143 2.43 14.76 1.06
C LYS A 143 2.85 13.43 1.65
N SER A 144 2.48 12.29 1.02
CA SER A 144 2.75 10.99 1.62
C SER A 144 4.23 10.86 1.84
N TYR A 145 4.57 10.94 3.11
CA TYR A 145 5.79 10.46 3.68
C TYR A 145 5.77 8.96 3.38
N VAL A 146 6.25 8.57 2.20
CA VAL A 146 6.69 7.20 2.02
C VAL A 146 7.89 7.10 2.95
N GLN A 147 7.61 6.79 4.22
CA GLN A 147 8.56 6.22 5.16
C GLN A 147 8.86 4.81 4.66
N THR A 148 9.29 4.67 3.40
CA THR A 148 10.16 3.58 3.08
C THR A 148 11.36 3.80 4.00
N SER A 149 11.68 2.78 4.76
CA SER A 149 12.93 2.61 5.49
C SER A 149 14.18 2.67 4.58
N SER A 150 14.05 3.19 3.35
CA SER A 150 15.13 3.41 2.42
C SER A 150 15.83 4.72 2.78
N LEU A 151 17.15 4.65 2.89
CA LEU A 151 18.03 5.76 3.23
C LEU A 151 17.95 6.96 2.24
N VAL A 152 17.12 6.87 1.20
CA VAL A 152 17.08 7.76 0.03
C VAL A 152 16.14 8.95 0.21
N THR A 153 15.15 8.88 1.10
CA THR A 153 14.22 9.98 1.39
C THR A 153 14.83 11.13 2.20
N LEU A 154 16.02 10.94 2.81
CA LEU A 154 16.63 11.93 3.70
C LEU A 154 17.39 13.07 2.99
N ARG A 155 17.63 12.98 1.67
CA ARG A 155 18.50 13.94 0.97
C ARG A 155 17.76 15.12 0.32
N ASN A 156 16.54 14.93 -0.17
CA ASN A 156 15.91 15.89 -1.08
C ASN A 156 14.55 16.44 -0.60
N GLY A 157 14.28 16.41 0.70
CA GLY A 157 13.10 17.08 1.26
C GLY A 157 11.77 16.50 0.76
N ASN A 158 11.38 15.35 1.30
CA ASN A 158 9.99 14.86 1.37
C ASN A 158 9.21 14.73 0.04
N GLU A 159 9.86 14.79 -1.12
CA GLU A 159 9.24 14.38 -2.38
C GLU A 159 9.19 12.85 -2.45
N LEU A 160 8.11 12.28 -3.00
CA LEU A 160 7.94 10.86 -3.34
C LEU A 160 9.07 10.41 -4.29
N SER A 161 10.26 10.19 -3.75
CA SER A 161 11.42 9.63 -4.45
C SER A 161 11.33 8.12 -4.35
N LEU A 162 10.29 7.56 -4.97
CA LEU A 162 10.15 6.11 -5.09
C LEU A 162 11.30 5.60 -5.97
N ASP A 163 12.13 4.72 -5.42
CA ASP A 163 13.24 4.14 -6.15
C ASP A 163 12.77 3.00 -7.05
N PHE A 164 12.36 3.34 -8.27
CA PHE A 164 11.99 2.37 -9.30
C PHE A 164 13.19 1.68 -9.95
N SER A 165 14.43 1.97 -9.53
CA SER A 165 15.61 1.35 -10.14
C SER A 165 15.60 -0.18 -10.02
N VAL A 166 15.05 -0.72 -8.92
CA VAL A 166 14.90 -2.17 -8.73
C VAL A 166 14.00 -2.76 -9.82
N VAL A 167 12.82 -2.18 -10.04
CA VAL A 167 11.87 -2.64 -11.07
C VAL A 167 12.44 -2.45 -12.47
N LYS A 168 13.05 -1.28 -12.75
CA LYS A 168 13.68 -0.97 -14.04
C LYS A 168 14.84 -1.93 -14.34
N ASN A 169 15.62 -2.32 -13.34
CA ASN A 169 16.75 -3.25 -13.51
C ASN A 169 16.28 -4.67 -13.89
N GLU A 170 15.10 -5.08 -13.41
CA GLU A 170 14.46 -6.32 -13.86
C GLU A 170 13.82 -6.18 -15.25
N GLY A 171 13.76 -4.97 -15.82
CA GLY A 171 13.04 -4.69 -17.06
C GLY A 171 11.52 -4.84 -16.93
N ALA A 172 10.99 -4.75 -15.70
CA ALA A 172 9.55 -4.75 -15.45
C ALA A 172 8.94 -3.39 -15.79
N GLU A 173 7.70 -3.42 -16.24
CA GLU A 173 6.87 -2.24 -16.55
C GLU A 173 5.88 -2.01 -15.42
N VAL A 174 5.87 -0.82 -14.83
CA VAL A 174 4.87 -0.45 -13.82
C VAL A 174 3.68 0.20 -14.52
N LEU A 175 2.52 -0.45 -14.44
CA LEU A 175 1.30 0.03 -15.08
C LEU A 175 0.58 1.07 -14.23
N ALA A 176 0.53 0.85 -12.92
CA ALA A 176 -0.16 1.73 -11.98
C ALA A 176 0.40 1.56 -10.56
N ILE A 177 0.11 2.55 -9.73
CA ILE A 177 0.18 2.43 -8.27
C ILE A 177 -1.25 2.36 -7.74
N ALA A 178 -1.52 1.52 -6.75
CA ALA A 178 -2.81 1.45 -6.07
C ALA A 178 -2.66 1.58 -4.56
N SER A 179 -3.61 2.24 -3.89
CA SER A 179 -3.66 2.30 -2.43
C SER A 179 -5.08 2.22 -1.86
N LEU A 180 -5.18 1.85 -0.58
CA LEU A 180 -6.46 1.85 0.12
C LEU A 180 -6.98 3.28 0.34
N ILE A 181 -6.10 4.18 0.77
CA ILE A 181 -6.42 5.58 0.97
C ILE A 181 -5.57 6.43 0.04
N GLY A 182 -6.25 7.32 -0.65
CA GLY A 182 -5.71 8.28 -1.57
C GLY A 182 -6.00 9.71 -1.13
N GLY A 183 -4.96 10.51 -0.93
CA GLY A 183 -5.07 11.91 -0.49
C GLY A 183 -5.05 12.92 -1.63
N VAL A 184 -5.21 12.48 -2.88
CA VAL A 184 -5.36 13.38 -4.03
C VAL A 184 -6.84 13.45 -4.39
N ASP A 185 -7.51 14.55 -4.06
CA ASP A 185 -8.89 14.79 -4.55
C ASP A 185 -8.87 15.19 -6.04
N MET A 186 -8.26 14.36 -6.88
CA MET A 186 -8.09 14.55 -8.32
C MET A 186 -9.15 13.77 -9.11
N THR A 187 -9.46 14.25 -10.32
CA THR A 187 -10.38 13.56 -11.25
C THR A 187 -9.69 12.45 -12.04
N GLU A 188 -8.40 12.61 -12.33
CA GLU A 188 -7.52 11.60 -12.93
C GLU A 188 -6.23 11.56 -12.09
N PRO A 189 -6.22 10.78 -11.00
CA PRO A 189 -5.10 10.78 -10.06
C PRO A 189 -3.86 10.16 -10.71
N THR A 190 -2.74 10.89 -10.62
CA THR A 190 -1.42 10.41 -11.03
C THR A 190 -0.41 10.61 -9.90
N ILE A 191 0.61 9.78 -9.87
CA ILE A 191 1.76 9.93 -8.96
C ILE A 191 2.97 10.32 -9.77
N LYS A 192 3.57 11.46 -9.38
CA LYS A 192 4.88 11.86 -9.85
C LYS A 192 5.94 10.95 -9.22
N VAL A 193 6.73 10.32 -10.07
CA VAL A 193 7.83 9.44 -9.71
C VAL A 193 9.14 10.09 -10.10
N ILE A 194 10.09 10.11 -9.17
CA ILE A 194 11.44 10.63 -9.40
C ILE A 194 12.44 9.50 -9.23
N ASN A 195 13.24 9.26 -10.26
CA ASN A 195 14.36 8.35 -10.18
C ASN A 195 15.51 9.00 -9.39
N PRO A 196 15.91 8.45 -8.23
CA PRO A 196 16.93 9.08 -7.38
C PRO A 196 18.34 8.98 -7.97
N VAL A 197 18.58 8.15 -8.98
CA VAL A 197 19.90 7.92 -9.57
C VAL A 197 20.23 8.98 -10.64
N ASP A 198 19.28 9.28 -11.52
CA ASP A 198 19.49 10.19 -12.66
C ASP A 198 18.59 11.44 -12.62
N GLY A 199 17.67 11.52 -11.66
CA GLY A 199 16.71 12.63 -11.53
C GLY A 199 15.60 12.62 -12.58
N SER A 200 15.43 11.54 -13.36
CA SER A 200 14.37 11.46 -14.36
C SER A 200 13.00 11.45 -13.67
N GLU A 201 12.07 12.23 -14.20
CA GLU A 201 10.69 12.30 -13.71
C GLU A 201 9.75 11.57 -14.67
N SER A 202 8.75 10.88 -14.11
CA SER A 202 7.65 10.26 -14.85
C SER A 202 6.36 10.36 -14.05
N GLU A 203 5.22 10.24 -14.71
CA GLU A 203 3.91 10.13 -14.05
C GLU A 203 3.37 8.73 -14.24
N LEU A 204 2.82 8.16 -13.17
CA LEU A 204 2.14 6.87 -13.20
C LEU A 204 0.66 7.05 -12.85
N PRO A 205 -0.25 6.29 -13.48
CA PRO A 205 -1.63 6.19 -13.04
C PRO A 205 -1.70 5.79 -11.57
N PHE A 206 -2.59 6.43 -10.83
CA PHE A 206 -2.85 6.13 -9.42
C PHE A 206 -4.29 5.65 -9.26
N VAL A 207 -4.48 4.57 -8.51
CA VAL A 207 -5.79 3.97 -8.23
C VAL A 207 -6.04 4.04 -6.74
N GLU A 208 -7.07 4.77 -6.36
CA GLU A 208 -7.45 5.01 -4.97
C GLU A 208 -8.69 4.19 -4.65
N VAL A 209 -8.64 3.31 -3.65
CA VAL A 209 -9.86 2.63 -3.19
C VAL A 209 -10.79 3.64 -2.54
N PHE A 210 -10.30 4.47 -1.63
CA PHE A 210 -11.05 5.56 -1.00
C PHE A 210 -10.26 6.86 -1.10
N LYS A 211 -10.96 7.97 -1.36
CA LYS A 211 -10.39 9.29 -1.13
C LYS A 211 -10.36 9.56 0.36
N GLU A 212 -9.32 10.24 0.83
CA GLU A 212 -9.18 10.66 2.23
C GLU A 212 -10.39 11.49 2.69
N SER A 213 -10.94 12.32 1.80
CA SER A 213 -12.16 13.10 2.00
C SER A 213 -13.43 12.28 2.24
N GLU A 214 -13.47 11.01 1.82
CA GLU A 214 -14.62 10.11 2.07
C GLU A 214 -14.63 9.49 3.47
N LEU A 215 -13.51 9.63 4.20
CA LEU A 215 -13.25 8.95 5.47
C LEU A 215 -13.26 9.91 6.67
N HIS A 216 -13.50 11.20 6.44
CA HIS A 216 -13.68 12.25 7.46
C HIS A 216 -15.13 12.64 7.69
#